data_AF-A0A2V3HGZ2-F1
#
_entry.id   AF-A0A2V3HGZ2-F1
#
_cell.length_a   1.000
_cell.length_b   1.000
_cell.length_c   1.000
_cell.angle_alpha   90.00
_cell.angle_beta   90.00
_cell.angle_gamma   90.00
#
_symmetry.space_group_name_H-M   'P 1'
#
loop_
_entity.id
_entity.type
_entity.pdbx_description
1 polymer ?
#
loop_
_entity_poly.entity_id
_entity_poly.type
_entity_poly.pdbx_seq_one_letter_code
_entity_poly.pdbx_strand_id
1 'polypeptide(L)'
;RRLSALASRVSAEEGLRIGWINELVDSPLGFDDAITRLTDEVLRTGPMAVAESKRLALAFDRWMASDEELRLWTLDKTSKMRGSREGQEGLSAFLERRPPDWSPDAE
;
A
#
# COMPACT_ATOMS: atom_id res chain seq x y z
N ARG A 1 -24.88 5.83 -1.08
CA ARG A 1 -25.98 6.84 -1.15
C ARG A 1 -26.67 7.07 0.20
N ARG A 2 -27.01 6.03 1.00
CA ARG A 2 -27.63 6.18 2.35
C ARG A 2 -27.04 7.31 3.21
N LEU A 3 -25.73 7.28 3.45
CA LEU A 3 -25.04 8.27 4.30
C LEU A 3 -25.17 9.71 3.78
N SER A 4 -24.92 9.92 2.48
CA SER A 4 -25.06 11.23 1.84
C SER A 4 -26.49 11.76 1.87
N ALA A 5 -27.49 10.89 1.75
CA ALA A 5 -28.90 11.29 1.76
C ALA A 5 -29.40 11.67 3.17
N LEU A 6 -28.88 11.04 4.22
CA LEU A 6 -29.36 11.21 5.59
C LEU A 6 -28.55 12.21 6.42
N ALA A 7 -27.35 12.60 5.95
CA ALA A 7 -26.41 13.44 6.71
C ALA A 7 -26.20 12.97 8.17
N SER A 8 -26.27 11.66 8.39
CA SER A 8 -26.26 11.05 9.72
C SER A 8 -24.83 10.89 10.26
N ARG A 9 -24.68 10.90 11.59
CA ARG A 9 -23.42 10.49 12.24
C ARG A 9 -23.06 9.06 11.86
N VAL A 10 -21.76 8.79 11.69
CA VAL A 10 -21.22 7.47 11.36
C VAL A 10 -20.39 7.00 12.54
N SER A 11 -20.68 5.80 13.04
CA SER A 11 -19.88 5.17 14.10
C SER A 11 -18.58 4.59 13.54
N ALA A 12 -17.63 4.27 14.40
CA ALA A 12 -16.36 3.71 13.98
C ALA A 12 -16.53 2.31 13.33
N GLU A 13 -17.46 1.50 13.87
CA GLU A 13 -17.82 0.17 13.34
C GLU A 13 -18.42 0.27 11.94
N GLU A 14 -19.34 1.22 11.72
CA GLU A 14 -19.88 1.47 10.38
C GLU A 14 -18.79 2.00 9.45
N GLY A 15 -17.90 2.86 9.95
CA GLY A 15 -16.74 3.36 9.20
C GLY A 15 -15.80 2.24 8.73
N LEU A 16 -15.50 1.27 9.59
CA LEU A 16 -14.73 0.08 9.24
C LEU A 16 -15.48 -0.77 8.19
N ARG A 17 -16.77 -1.05 8.42
CA ARG A 17 -17.59 -1.89 7.53
C ARG A 17 -17.68 -1.35 6.10
N ILE A 18 -17.67 -0.03 5.92
CA ILE A 18 -17.77 0.62 4.60
C ILE A 18 -16.41 1.00 4.00
N GLY A 19 -15.30 0.70 4.68
CA GLY A 19 -13.94 0.96 4.19
C GLY A 19 -13.46 2.42 4.33
N TRP A 20 -14.04 3.20 5.25
CA TRP A 20 -13.53 4.53 5.60
C TRP A 20 -12.35 4.47 6.56
N ILE A 21 -12.34 3.45 7.41
CA ILE A 21 -11.31 3.18 8.40
C ILE A 21 -10.76 1.78 8.10
N ASN A 22 -9.47 1.58 8.30
CA ASN A 22 -8.80 0.30 8.06
C ASN A 22 -8.74 -0.60 9.30
N GLU A 23 -8.71 -0.01 10.50
CA GLU A 23 -8.56 -0.74 11.77
C GLU A 23 -9.29 -0.02 12.91
N LEU A 24 -9.83 -0.79 13.86
CA LEU A 24 -10.33 -0.31 15.15
C LEU A 24 -9.47 -0.86 16.28
N VAL A 25 -9.27 -0.05 17.31
CA VAL A 25 -8.62 -0.45 18.57
C VAL A 25 -9.63 -0.44 19.71
N ASP A 26 -9.54 -1.39 20.63
CA ASP A 26 -10.50 -1.56 21.73
C ASP A 26 -10.49 -0.41 22.74
N SER A 27 -9.35 0.28 22.86
CA SER A 27 -9.20 1.44 23.72
C SER A 27 -8.14 2.40 23.17
N PRO A 28 -8.12 3.66 23.60
CA PRO A 28 -7.10 4.61 23.19
C PRO A 28 -5.65 4.16 23.47
N LEU A 29 -5.45 3.26 24.44
CA LEU A 29 -4.13 2.71 24.76
C LEU A 29 -3.58 1.81 23.65
N GLY A 30 -4.44 1.29 22.76
CA GLY A 30 -4.02 0.45 21.64
C GLY A 30 -3.55 1.21 20.39
N PHE A 31 -3.66 2.55 20.38
CA PHE A 31 -3.27 3.33 19.20
C PHE A 31 -1.78 3.25 18.91
N ASP A 32 -0.92 3.32 19.93
CA ASP A 32 0.53 3.28 19.73
C ASP A 32 0.95 1.95 19.07
N ASP A 33 0.44 0.82 19.56
CA ASP A 33 0.70 -0.50 18.98
C ASP A 33 0.21 -0.59 17.52
N ALA A 34 -0.99 -0.09 17.22
CA ALA A 34 -1.54 -0.10 15.87
C ALA A 34 -0.70 0.77 14.91
N ILE A 35 -0.29 1.95 15.37
CA ILE A 35 0.58 2.87 14.61
C ILE A 35 1.92 2.20 14.35
N THR A 36 2.57 1.64 15.37
CA THR A 36 3.87 0.96 15.24
C THR A 36 3.78 -0.21 14.26
N ARG A 37 2.77 -1.08 14.36
CA ARG A 37 2.60 -2.19 13.40
C ARG A 37 2.50 -1.69 11.95
N LEU A 38 1.69 -0.65 11.72
CA LEU A 38 1.50 -0.09 10.38
C LEU A 38 2.78 0.59 9.86
N THR A 39 3.48 1.35 10.71
CA THR A 39 4.73 2.02 10.30
C THR A 39 5.83 1.01 10.03
N ASP A 40 5.98 -0.02 10.86
CA ASP A 40 6.93 -1.10 10.65
C ASP A 40 6.71 -1.83 9.32
N GLU A 41 5.45 -2.10 8.95
CA GLU A 41 5.11 -2.73 7.66
C GLU A 41 5.52 -1.84 6.48
N VAL A 42 5.23 -0.54 6.56
CA VAL A 42 5.62 0.42 5.51
C VAL A 42 7.13 0.54 5.41
N LEU A 43 7.85 0.62 6.53
CA LEU A 43 9.29 0.79 6.57
C LEU A 43 10.06 -0.44 6.08
N ARG A 44 9.52 -1.65 6.24
CA ARG A 44 10.10 -2.87 5.67
C ARG A 44 9.85 -3.01 4.16
N THR A 45 8.96 -2.21 3.58
CA THR A 45 8.66 -2.25 2.15
C THR A 45 9.56 -1.28 1.37
N GLY A 46 9.99 -1.66 0.18
CA GLY A 46 10.80 -0.79 -0.69
C GLY A 46 10.13 0.58 -0.92
N PRO A 47 10.82 1.71 -0.69
CA PRO A 47 10.20 3.04 -0.73
C PRO A 47 9.64 3.39 -2.11
N MET A 48 10.30 2.98 -3.19
CA MET A 48 9.76 3.13 -4.55
C MET A 48 8.52 2.26 -4.74
N ALA A 49 8.54 1.00 -4.29
CA ALA A 49 7.40 0.10 -4.39
C ALA A 49 6.15 0.65 -3.68
N VAL A 50 6.27 1.15 -2.44
CA VAL A 50 5.13 1.76 -1.72
C VAL A 50 4.58 2.98 -2.47
N ALA A 51 5.46 3.84 -2.96
CA ALA A 51 5.05 5.04 -3.68
C ALA A 51 4.36 4.70 -5.01
N GLU A 52 4.90 3.74 -5.76
CA GLU A 52 4.34 3.31 -7.05
C GLU A 52 3.04 2.53 -6.89
N SER A 53 2.88 1.69 -5.87
CA SER A 53 1.58 1.04 -5.59
C SER A 53 0.46 2.06 -5.39
N LYS A 54 0.71 3.15 -4.65
CA LYS A 54 -0.26 4.24 -4.46
C LYS A 54 -0.57 4.96 -5.78
N ARG A 55 0.46 5.23 -6.61
CA ARG A 55 0.27 5.85 -7.93
C ARG A 55 -0.51 4.95 -8.88
N LEU A 56 -0.25 3.64 -8.85
CA LEU A 56 -0.92 2.66 -9.69
C LEU A 56 -2.40 2.55 -9.38
N ALA A 57 -2.77 2.47 -8.09
CA ALA A 57 -4.17 2.47 -7.68
C ALA A 57 -4.94 3.69 -8.25
N LEU A 58 -4.36 4.88 -8.13
CA LEU A 58 -4.94 6.12 -8.67
C LEU A 58 -5.00 6.13 -10.21
N ALA A 59 -4.01 5.53 -10.88
CA ALA A 59 -3.98 5.44 -12.33
C ALA A 59 -5.08 4.50 -12.84
N PHE A 60 -5.30 3.37 -12.16
CA PHE A 60 -6.34 2.40 -12.53
C PHE A 60 -7.75 2.98 -12.35
N ASP A 61 -8.01 3.68 -11.25
CA ASP A 61 -9.31 4.34 -11.00
C ASP A 61 -9.68 5.38 -12.07
N ARG A 62 -8.69 5.91 -12.79
CA ARG A 62 -8.85 6.97 -13.80
C ARG A 62 -8.57 6.46 -15.22
N TRP A 63 -8.41 5.16 -15.40
CA TRP A 63 -8.12 4.60 -16.71
C TRP A 63 -9.33 4.73 -17.63
N MET A 64 -9.14 5.36 -18.78
CA MET A 64 -10.21 5.63 -19.77
C MET A 64 -9.98 4.93 -21.11
N ALA A 65 -8.82 4.28 -21.27
CA ALA A 65 -8.45 3.57 -22.49
C ALA A 65 -8.88 2.10 -22.42
N SER A 66 -8.50 1.30 -23.41
CA SER A 66 -8.88 -0.12 -23.45
C SER A 66 -8.11 -0.97 -22.42
N ASP A 67 -8.67 -2.15 -22.13
CA ASP A 67 -8.01 -3.18 -21.29
C ASP A 67 -6.69 -3.66 -21.90
N GLU A 68 -6.58 -3.69 -23.24
CA GLU A 68 -5.35 -4.07 -23.92
C GLU A 68 -4.25 -3.02 -23.70
N GLU A 69 -4.59 -1.74 -23.77
CA GLU A 69 -3.65 -0.66 -23.46
C GLU A 69 -3.24 -0.70 -21.98
N LEU A 70 -4.18 -0.99 -21.06
CA LEU A 70 -3.87 -1.15 -19.65
C LEU A 70 -2.89 -2.31 -19.42
N ARG A 71 -3.13 -3.44 -20.10
CA ARG A 71 -2.26 -4.62 -20.02
C ARG A 71 -0.84 -4.30 -20.52
N LEU A 72 -0.71 -3.68 -21.69
CA LEU A 72 0.60 -3.31 -22.24
C LEU A 72 1.33 -2.32 -21.33
N TRP A 73 0.62 -1.33 -20.80
CA TRP A 73 1.19 -0.34 -19.90
C TRP A 73 1.65 -0.96 -18.57
N THR A 74 0.85 -1.83 -17.96
CA THR A 74 1.21 -2.50 -16.70
C THR A 74 2.37 -3.48 -16.87
N LEU A 75 2.49 -4.15 -18.02
CA LEU A 75 3.65 -4.98 -18.37
C LEU A 75 4.94 -4.16 -18.43
N ASP A 76 4.93 -3.04 -19.17
CA ASP A 76 6.07 -2.13 -19.25
C ASP A 76 6.44 -1.57 -17.87
N LYS A 77 5.45 -1.12 -17.10
CA LYS A 77 5.66 -0.58 -15.76
C LYS A 77 6.26 -1.62 -14.81
N THR A 78 5.74 -2.85 -14.81
CA THR A 78 6.26 -3.94 -13.97
C THR A 78 7.69 -4.31 -14.37
N SER A 79 7.99 -4.34 -15.67
CA SER A 79 9.36 -4.57 -16.17
C SER A 79 10.33 -3.51 -15.65
N LYS A 80 9.97 -2.22 -15.74
CA LYS A 80 10.77 -1.10 -15.19
C LYS A 80 10.97 -1.22 -13.68
N MET A 81 9.92 -1.56 -12.94
CA MET A 81 10.00 -1.73 -11.48
C MET A 81 10.96 -2.86 -11.10
N ARG A 82 10.86 -4.02 -11.76
CA ARG A 82 11.75 -5.17 -11.52
C ARG A 82 13.20 -4.89 -11.92
N GLY A 83 13.42 -4.18 -13.01
CA GLY A 83 14.76 -3.81 -13.49
C GLY A 83 15.41 -2.64 -12.74
N SER A 84 14.67 -1.97 -11.85
CA SER A 84 15.21 -0.87 -11.04
C SER A 84 16.23 -1.34 -10.00
N ARG A 85 17.02 -0.42 -9.45
CA ARG A 85 17.95 -0.73 -8.34
C ARG A 85 17.22 -1.38 -7.16
N GLU A 86 16.10 -0.82 -6.73
CA GLU A 86 15.31 -1.37 -5.61
C GLU A 86 14.72 -2.74 -5.96
N GLY A 87 14.26 -2.93 -7.19
CA GLY A 87 13.75 -4.22 -7.66
C GLY A 87 14.82 -5.32 -7.69
N GLN A 88 16.03 -5.00 -8.14
CA GLN A 88 17.16 -5.92 -8.12
C GLN A 88 17.63 -6.22 -6.68
N GLU A 89 17.77 -5.18 -5.85
CA GLU A 89 18.17 -5.33 -4.45
C GLU A 89 17.18 -6.18 -3.65
N GLY A 90 15.88 -5.95 -3.82
CA GLY A 90 14.86 -6.75 -3.14
C GLY A 90 14.89 -8.22 -3.51
N LEU A 91 15.14 -8.53 -4.79
CA LEU A 91 15.32 -9.91 -5.24
C LEU A 91 16.59 -10.54 -4.67
N SER A 92 17.71 -9.82 -4.71
CA SER A 92 19.00 -10.28 -4.16
C SER A 92 18.90 -10.53 -2.65
N ALA A 93 18.37 -9.57 -1.88
CA ALA A 93 18.20 -9.70 -0.44
C ALA A 93 17.33 -10.91 -0.06
N PHE A 94 16.25 -11.16 -0.80
CA PHE A 94 15.41 -12.33 -0.62
C PHE A 94 16.18 -13.65 -0.88
N LEU A 95 16.95 -13.72 -1.98
CA LEU A 95 17.75 -14.90 -2.32
C LEU A 95 18.87 -15.16 -1.31
N GLU A 96 19.49 -14.09 -0.81
CA GLU A 96 20.59 -14.11 0.16
C GLU A 96 20.11 -14.26 1.61
N ARG A 97 18.79 -14.21 1.85
CA ARG A 97 18.16 -14.28 3.18
C ARG A 97 18.68 -13.21 4.14
N ARG A 98 18.91 -12.01 3.62
CA ARG A 98 19.30 -10.83 4.40
C ARG A 98 18.22 -9.75 4.30
N PRO A 99 18.19 -8.79 5.22
CA PRO A 99 17.41 -7.58 5.03
C PRO A 99 17.87 -6.83 3.77
N PRO A 100 16.94 -6.24 2.99
CA PRO A 100 17.31 -5.33 1.90
C PRO A 100 17.85 -4.01 2.46
N ASP A 101 18.63 -3.27 1.66
CA ASP A 101 19.28 -2.00 2.04
C ASP A 101 18.37 -0.96 2.72
N TRP A 102 17.09 -0.94 2.37
CA TRP A 102 16.12 0.03 2.92
C TRP A 102 15.48 -0.43 4.24
N SER A 103 15.69 -1.68 4.65
CA SER A 103 15.08 -2.21 5.87
C SER A 103 15.62 -1.49 7.11
N PRO A 104 14.78 -1.16 8.11
CA PRO A 104 15.25 -0.67 9.40
C PRO A 104 16.17 -1.66 10.13
N ASP A 105 16.07 -2.94 9.77
CA ASP A 105 16.86 -4.04 10.32
C ASP A 105 18.18 -4.27 9.54
N ALA A 106 18.50 -3.44 8.55
CA ALA A 106 19.78 -3.50 7.83
C ALA A 106 20.90 -2.94 8.74
N GLU A 107 21.99 -3.70 8.86
CA GLU A 107 23.22 -3.27 9.57
C GLU A 107 23.98 -2.16 8.83
#